data_AF-A0A817SX46-F1
#
_entry.id   AF-A0A817SX46-F1
#
_cell.length_a   1.000
_cell.length_b   1.000
_cell.length_c   1.000
_cell.angle_alpha   90.00
_cell.angle_beta   90.00
_cell.angle_gamma   90.00
#
_symmetry.space_group_name_H-M   'P 1'
#
loop_
_entity.id
_entity.type
_entity.pdbx_description
1 polymer ?
#
loop_
_entity_poly.entity_id
_entity_poly.type
_entity_poly.pdbx_seq_one_letter_code
_entity_poly.pdbx_strand_id
1 'polypeptide(L)'
;MKTILNNQLWILFWTSAEKLVQFLFIFLNTLLSLLVRPPIVNRNILNVNQTYFETLTKIVQHDLLAGLNDTHGRNHLLLAYIHYECILHTPTEIGYFK
;
A
#
# COMPACT_ATOMS: atom_id res chain seq x y z
N MET A 1 20.75 23.11 -23.70
CA MET A 1 19.34 22.70 -23.88
C MET A 1 19.04 21.29 -23.35
N LYS A 2 19.88 20.26 -23.60
CA LYS A 2 19.71 18.89 -23.05
C LYS A 2 19.71 18.80 -21.52
N THR A 3 20.45 19.66 -20.83
CA THR A 3 20.55 19.70 -19.35
C THR A 3 19.26 20.15 -18.66
N ILE A 4 18.52 21.09 -19.26
CA ILE A 4 17.27 21.60 -18.70
C ILE A 4 16.17 20.54 -18.79
N LEU A 5 16.08 19.84 -19.94
CA LEU A 5 15.13 18.76 -20.15
C LEU A 5 15.38 17.59 -19.18
N ASN A 6 16.65 17.21 -18.98
CA ASN A 6 17.00 16.17 -18.03
C ASN A 6 16.66 16.55 -16.58
N ASN A 7 16.86 17.81 -16.18
CA ASN A 7 16.46 18.26 -14.84
C ASN A 7 14.95 18.19 -14.62
N GLN A 8 14.15 18.58 -15.63
CA GLN A 8 12.69 18.50 -15.56
C GLN A 8 12.22 17.04 -15.43
N LEU A 9 12.83 16.10 -16.16
CA LEU A 9 12.55 14.66 -16.04
C LEU A 9 12.90 14.12 -14.64
N TRP A 10 14.05 14.53 -14.08
CA TRP A 10 14.43 14.15 -12.73
C TRP A 10 13.46 14.67 -11.68
N ILE A 11 13.02 15.93 -11.79
CA ILE A 11 12.03 16.52 -10.88
C ILE A 11 10.70 15.75 -10.96
N LEU A 12 10.24 15.40 -12.17
CA LEU A 12 9.03 14.62 -12.36
C LEU A 12 9.14 13.22 -11.76
N PHE A 13 10.26 12.54 -11.98
CA PHE A 13 10.54 11.23 -11.41
C PHE A 13 10.54 11.27 -9.88
N TRP A 14 11.25 12.24 -9.30
CA TRP A 14 11.34 12.40 -7.85
C TRP A 14 10.00 12.79 -7.23
N THR A 15 9.26 13.69 -7.88
CA THR A 15 7.89 14.07 -7.46
C THR A 15 6.94 12.87 -7.51
N SER A 16 7.07 12.01 -8.53
CA SER A 16 6.28 10.77 -8.63
C SER A 16 6.64 9.79 -7.52
N ALA A 17 7.93 9.69 -7.16
CA ALA A 17 8.40 8.84 -6.07
C ALA A 17 7.94 9.31 -4.70
N GLU A 18 8.04 10.61 -4.45
CA GLU A 18 7.58 11.22 -3.21
C GLU A 18 6.07 11.04 -3.03
N LYS A 19 5.29 11.24 -4.11
CA LYS A 19 3.85 10.95 -4.11
C LYS A 19 3.57 9.47 -3.85
N LEU A 20 4.29 8.55 -4.50
CA LEU A 20 4.10 7.12 -4.27
C LEU A 20 4.29 6.77 -2.79
N VAL A 21 5.35 7.28 -2.16
CA VAL A 21 5.62 7.04 -0.74
C VAL A 21 4.57 7.71 0.16
N GLN A 22 4.16 8.95 -0.13
CA GLN A 22 3.14 9.69 0.64
C GLN A 22 1.76 9.01 0.59
N PHE A 23 1.36 8.50 -0.58
CA PHE A 23 0.08 7.84 -0.77
C PHE A 23 0.13 6.33 -0.49
N LEU A 24 1.31 5.73 -0.32
CA LEU A 24 1.48 4.31 -0.05
C LEU A 24 0.61 3.87 1.13
N PHE A 25 0.65 4.61 2.23
CA PHE A 25 -0.17 4.34 3.41
C PHE A 25 -1.67 4.34 3.08
N ILE A 26 -2.15 5.33 2.30
CA ILE A 26 -3.56 5.44 1.94
C ILE A 26 -3.98 4.26 1.05
N PHE A 27 -3.17 3.87 0.07
CA PHE A 27 -3.43 2.70 -0.76
C PHE A 27 -3.45 1.41 0.05
N LEU A 28 -2.46 1.23 0.93
CA LEU A 28 -2.37 0.04 1.78
C LEU A 28 -3.56 -0.05 2.75
N ASN A 29 -3.90 1.05 3.42
CA ASN A 29 -5.06 1.10 4.31
C ASN A 29 -6.36 0.77 3.57
N THR A 30 -6.55 1.36 2.39
CA THR A 30 -7.76 1.13 1.58
C THR A 30 -7.84 -0.32 1.12
N LEU A 31 -6.73 -0.90 0.65
CA LEU A 31 -6.67 -2.29 0.19
C LEU A 31 -6.87 -3.30 1.34
N LEU A 32 -6.28 -3.05 2.51
CA LEU A 32 -6.49 -3.87 3.71
C LEU A 32 -7.92 -3.78 4.22
N SER A 33 -8.49 -2.57 4.29
CA SER A 33 -9.88 -2.36 4.70
C SER A 33 -10.86 -3.10 3.77
N LEU A 34 -10.61 -3.10 2.47
CA LEU A 34 -11.42 -3.82 1.49
C LEU A 34 -11.25 -5.35 1.57
N LEU A 35 -10.08 -5.85 1.97
CA LEU A 35 -9.86 -7.29 2.22
C LEU A 35 -10.59 -7.75 3.48
N VAL A 36 -10.58 -6.96 4.55
CA VAL A 36 -11.26 -7.28 5.82
C VAL A 36 -12.77 -7.14 5.68
N ARG A 37 -13.23 -6.11 4.95
CA ARG A 37 -14.64 -5.81 4.75
C ARG A 37 -14.93 -5.62 3.27
N PRO A 38 -15.20 -6.71 2.54
CA PRO A 38 -15.43 -6.63 1.10
C PRO A 38 -16.67 -5.77 0.80
N PRO A 39 -16.61 -4.92 -0.24
CA PRO A 39 -17.72 -4.05 -0.59
C PRO A 39 -18.92 -4.87 -1.04
N ILE A 40 -20.09 -4.52 -0.51
CA ILE A 40 -21.37 -5.14 -0.87
C ILE A 40 -22.08 -4.21 -1.84
N VAL A 41 -22.25 -4.64 -3.09
CA VAL A 41 -23.01 -3.90 -4.10
C VAL A 41 -24.26 -4.70 -4.44
N ASN A 42 -25.43 -4.08 -4.35
CA ASN A 42 -26.72 -4.71 -4.62
C ASN A 42 -26.93 -6.04 -3.86
N ARG A 43 -26.48 -6.10 -2.59
CA ARG A 43 -26.50 -7.30 -1.71
C ARG A 43 -25.58 -8.44 -2.14
N ASN A 44 -24.77 -8.27 -3.17
CA ASN A 44 -23.73 -9.21 -3.56
C ASN A 44 -22.38 -8.78 -2.99
N ILE A 45 -21.66 -9.71 -2.38
CA ILE A 45 -20.25 -9.51 -2.00
C ILE A 45 -19.46 -9.47 -3.30
N LEU A 46 -18.80 -8.35 -3.58
CA LEU A 46 -17.89 -8.27 -4.72
C LEU A 46 -16.63 -9.07 -4.38
N ASN A 47 -16.28 -10.04 -5.22
CA ASN A 47 -15.03 -10.79 -5.07
C ASN A 47 -13.88 -10.02 -5.73
N VAL A 48 -13.40 -9.02 -5.01
CA VAL A 48 -12.36 -8.08 -5.44
C VAL A 48 -11.00 -8.41 -4.83
N ASN A 49 -10.94 -9.46 -3.99
CA ASN A 49 -9.76 -9.89 -3.25
C ASN A 49 -8.56 -10.15 -4.15
N GLN A 50 -8.76 -10.84 -5.29
CA GLN A 50 -7.68 -11.12 -6.23
C GLN A 50 -7.11 -9.82 -6.83
N THR A 51 -7.98 -8.94 -7.34
CA THR A 51 -7.59 -7.64 -7.89
C THR A 51 -6.83 -6.80 -6.86
N TYR A 52 -7.21 -6.88 -5.58
CA TYR A 52 -6.50 -6.20 -4.49
C TYR A 52 -5.11 -6.77 -4.24
N PHE A 53 -4.98 -8.10 -4.14
CA PHE A 53 -3.67 -8.74 -3.96
C PHE A 53 -2.72 -8.45 -5.13
N GLU A 54 -3.24 -8.46 -6.36
CA GLU A 54 -2.46 -8.10 -7.55
C GLU A 54 -2.01 -6.63 -7.50
N THR A 55 -2.89 -5.74 -7.03
CA THR A 55 -2.57 -4.31 -6.89
C THR A 55 -1.52 -4.07 -5.80
N LEU A 56 -1.64 -4.73 -4.64
CA LEU A 56 -0.65 -4.71 -3.57
C LEU A 56 0.72 -5.19 -4.06
N THR A 57 0.73 -6.29 -4.82
CA THR A 57 1.97 -6.86 -5.37
C THR A 57 2.63 -5.90 -6.35
N LYS A 58 1.87 -5.27 -7.25
CA LYS A 58 2.37 -4.25 -8.19
C LYS A 58 2.94 -3.02 -7.50
N ILE A 59 2.33 -2.58 -6.41
CA ILE A 59 2.84 -1.46 -5.62
C ILE A 59 4.19 -1.84 -4.98
N VAL A 60 4.25 -2.99 -4.30
CA VAL A 60 5.49 -3.46 -3.63
C VAL A 60 6.64 -3.71 -4.60
N GLN A 61 6.33 -4.18 -5.81
CA GLN A 61 7.31 -4.44 -6.86
C GLN A 61 7.66 -3.21 -7.69
N HIS A 62 7.08 -2.04 -7.42
CA HIS A 62 7.37 -0.84 -8.16
C HIS A 62 8.86 -0.47 -8.03
N ASP A 63 9.54 -0.08 -9.12
CA ASP A 63 11.00 0.15 -9.15
C ASP A 63 11.51 1.14 -8.08
N LEU A 64 10.65 2.09 -7.73
CA LEU A 64 10.87 3.09 -6.67
C LEU A 64 10.91 2.49 -5.26
N LEU A 65 10.24 1.36 -5.05
CA LEU A 65 10.19 0.60 -3.81
C LEU A 65 11.06 -0.66 -3.86
N ALA A 66 11.54 -1.06 -5.05
CA ALA A 66 12.42 -2.22 -5.23
C ALA A 66 13.72 -2.11 -4.42
N GLY A 67 14.26 -0.91 -4.25
CA GLY A 67 15.44 -0.65 -3.40
C GLY A 67 15.18 -0.79 -1.89
N LEU A 68 13.91 -0.88 -1.48
CA LEU A 68 13.46 -1.10 -0.09
C LEU A 68 13.04 -2.55 0.17
N ASN A 69 13.08 -3.39 -0.88
CA ASN A 69 12.79 -4.81 -0.76
C ASN A 69 14.08 -5.56 -0.40
N ASP A 70 13.96 -6.55 0.48
CA ASP A 70 15.09 -7.43 0.78
C ASP A 70 15.41 -8.40 -0.38
N THR A 71 16.44 -9.23 -0.19
CA THR A 71 16.86 -10.25 -1.16
C THR A 71 15.77 -11.29 -1.48
N HIS A 72 14.70 -11.35 -0.68
CA HIS A 72 13.55 -12.20 -0.88
C HIS A 72 12.34 -11.46 -1.48
N GLY A 73 12.49 -10.18 -1.84
CA GLY A 73 11.41 -9.34 -2.39
C GLY A 73 10.42 -8.83 -1.34
N ARG A 74 10.74 -8.93 -0.05
CA ARG A 74 9.88 -8.48 1.04
C ARG A 74 10.17 -7.02 1.35
N ASN A 75 9.11 -6.22 1.40
CA ASN A 75 9.22 -4.80 1.75
C ASN A 75 9.07 -4.60 3.27
N HIS A 76 10.13 -4.13 3.94
CA HIS A 76 10.12 -3.94 5.39
C HIS A 76 9.12 -2.87 5.86
N LEU A 77 8.86 -1.85 5.02
CA LEU A 77 7.93 -0.77 5.28
C LEU A 77 6.48 -1.26 5.23
N LEU A 78 6.16 -2.09 4.23
CA LEU A 78 4.89 -2.79 4.12
C LEU A 78 4.67 -3.71 5.32
N LEU A 79 5.69 -4.48 5.71
CA LEU A 79 5.62 -5.39 6.85
C LEU A 79 5.37 -4.63 8.16
N ALA A 80 6.12 -3.54 8.38
CA ALA A 80 5.93 -2.67 9.54
C ALA A 80 4.54 -2.02 9.55
N TYR A 81 4.02 -1.65 8.38
CA TYR A 81 2.68 -1.10 8.25
C TYR A 81 1.59 -2.12 8.59
N ILE A 82 1.64 -3.33 8.00
CA ILE A 82 0.71 -4.42 8.31
C ILE A 82 0.79 -4.77 9.80
N HIS A 83 1.98 -4.83 10.37
CA HIS A 83 2.19 -5.09 11.78
C HIS A 83 1.57 -4.00 12.68
N TYR A 84 1.76 -2.72 12.33
CA TYR A 84 1.13 -1.60 13.03
C TYR A 84 -0.40 -1.67 12.95
N GLU A 85 -0.94 -1.89 11.76
CA GLU A 85 -2.38 -2.02 11.52
C GLU A 85 -2.96 -3.21 12.28
N CYS A 86 -2.29 -4.37 12.28
CA CYS A 86 -2.69 -5.53 13.05
C CYS A 86 -2.67 -5.27 14.55
N ILE A 87 -1.68 -4.54 15.09
CA ILE A 87 -1.64 -4.20 16.52
C ILE A 87 -2.74 -3.19 16.89
N LEU A 88 -2.96 -2.18 16.06
CA LEU A 88 -3.97 -1.15 16.29
C LEU A 88 -5.40 -1.71 16.16
N HIS A 89 -5.60 -2.65 15.23
CA HIS A 89 -6.90 -3.28 14.96
C HIS A 89 -7.09 -4.63 15.66
N THR A 90 -6.06 -5.19 16.32
CA THR A 90 -6.28 -6.24 17.31
C THR A 90 -7.08 -5.63 18.44
N PRO A 91 -8.22 -6.22 18.82
CA PRO A 91 -9.07 -5.65 19.84
C PRO A 91 -8.34 -5.70 21.19
N THR A 92 -7.67 -4.61 21.55
CA THR A 92 -7.42 -4.23 22.95
C THR A 92 -8.69 -3.75 23.65
N GLU A 93 -9.87 -4.05 23.08
CA GLU A 93 -11.20 -3.88 23.70
C GLU A 93 -11.93 -5.22 23.87
N ILE A 94 -11.22 -6.30 24.21
CA ILE A 94 -11.86 -7.44 24.90
C ILE A 94 -12.00 -7.05 26.38
N GLY A 95 -12.93 -6.15 26.64
CA GLY A 95 -13.24 -5.69 27.98
C GLY A 95 -14.18 -4.52 27.87
N TYR A 96 -15.47 -4.80 27.65
CA TYR A 96 -16.66 -4.11 28.16
C TYR A 96 -17.90 -4.55 27.35
N PHE A 97 -18.18 -5.85 27.34
CA PHE A 97 -19.56 -6.32 27.24
C PHE A 97 -19.77 -7.30 28.39
N LYS A 98 -20.24 -6.76 29.51
CA LYS A 98 -20.87 -7.49 30.60
C LYS A 98 -22.32 -7.03 30.67
#